data_AF-Q0CBW4-F1
#
_entry.id   AF-Q0CBW4-F1
#
_cell.length_a   1.000
_cell.length_b   1.000
_cell.length_c   1.000
_cell.angle_alpha   90.00
_cell.angle_beta   90.00
_cell.angle_gamma   90.00
#
_symmetry.space_group_name_H-M   'P 1'
#
loop_
_entity.id
_entity.type
_entity.pdbx_description
1 polymer ?
#
loop_
_entity_poly.entity_id
_entity_poly.type
_entity_poly.pdbx_seq_one_letter_code
_entity_poly.pdbx_strand_id
1 'polypeptide(L)'
;MYKGRRHISTDSSTKIIQITKLSNSFAEMPTPTDNVAVNVPEVSTLYRFFDLQRQATLTALQTEHLPDKVGGPKTTGMVGRTFEYQYSTGPRYRISFSKELAYFTIPPLPDGTTVLALPYQQREIRPNLFLVHWMGPGRQGHVALVFDLEQRKVDCAALMPAGLYELFDRAEFREVYENGESALYLAYE
;
A
#
# COMPACT_ATOMS: atom_id res chain seq x y z
N MET A 1 0.35 44.84 24.66
CA MET A 1 -1.10 44.65 24.87
C MET A 1 -1.51 43.32 24.24
N TYR A 2 -1.59 42.26 25.03
CA TYR A 2 -2.09 40.94 24.61
C TYR A 2 -3.59 40.87 24.91
N LYS A 3 -4.41 40.60 23.90
CA LYS A 3 -5.83 40.23 24.07
C LYS A 3 -6.00 38.79 23.61
N GLY A 4 -6.39 37.93 24.54
CA GLY A 4 -6.78 36.55 24.24
C GLY A 4 -8.26 36.42 23.90
N ARG A 5 -8.64 35.22 23.45
CA ARG A 5 -9.73 34.40 24.04
C ARG A 5 -9.77 33.05 23.34
N ARG A 6 -9.66 31.99 24.13
CA ARG A 6 -10.02 30.62 23.75
C ARG A 6 -11.53 30.52 23.85
N HIS A 7 -12.18 29.98 22.82
CA HIS A 7 -13.56 29.51 22.92
C HIS A 7 -13.50 27.98 22.92
N ILE A 8 -13.74 27.39 24.09
CA ILE A 8 -14.06 25.98 24.24
C ILE A 8 -15.58 25.92 24.28
N SER A 9 -16.19 25.23 23.33
CA SER A 9 -17.61 24.89 23.34
C SER A 9 -17.72 23.43 23.74
N THR A 10 -18.15 23.18 24.97
CA THR A 10 -18.63 21.89 25.44
C THR A 10 -20.14 21.86 25.24
N ASP A 11 -20.63 21.07 24.29
CA ASP A 11 -22.04 20.70 24.25
C ASP A 11 -22.20 19.25 24.70
N SER A 12 -22.72 19.13 25.90
CA SER A 12 -23.16 17.91 26.56
C SER A 12 -24.66 17.77 26.32
N SER A 13 -25.08 16.84 25.45
CA SER A 13 -26.47 16.37 25.46
C SER A 13 -26.58 14.91 25.02
N THR A 14 -26.63 14.05 26.02
CA THR A 14 -27.17 12.69 25.97
C THR A 14 -28.59 12.71 25.39
N LYS A 15 -28.84 12.03 24.26
CA LYS A 15 -30.20 11.75 23.80
C LYS A 15 -30.59 10.30 24.09
N ILE A 16 -31.47 10.18 25.07
CA ILE A 16 -32.18 8.97 25.48
C ILE A 16 -33.24 8.65 24.43
N ILE A 17 -33.31 7.37 24.03
CA ILE A 17 -34.32 6.80 23.14
C ILE A 17 -35.65 6.72 23.93
N GLN A 18 -36.68 7.44 23.48
CA GLN A 18 -38.06 7.22 23.91
C GLN A 18 -38.86 6.52 22.80
N ILE A 19 -39.32 5.32 23.10
CA ILE A 19 -40.25 4.54 22.28
C ILE A 19 -41.66 4.89 22.74
N THR A 20 -42.42 5.59 21.89
CA THR A 20 -43.82 5.93 22.15
C THR A 20 -44.72 4.78 21.70
N LYS A 21 -45.46 4.19 22.65
CA LYS A 21 -46.63 3.34 22.40
C LYS A 21 -47.74 4.20 21.76
N LEU A 22 -48.27 3.76 20.62
CA LEU A 22 -49.57 4.22 20.13
C LEU A 22 -50.58 3.08 20.24
N SER A 23 -51.71 3.40 20.88
CA SER A 23 -52.84 2.54 21.19
C SER A 23 -53.69 2.22 19.96
N ASN A 24 -54.21 1.00 19.93
CA ASN A 24 -55.18 0.51 18.96
C ASN A 24 -56.52 1.26 19.04
N SER A 25 -57.07 1.63 17.89
CA SER A 25 -58.51 1.80 17.68
C SER A 25 -58.92 0.98 16.46
N PHE A 26 -59.82 0.02 16.70
CA PHE A 26 -60.43 -0.88 15.73
C PHE A 26 -61.27 -0.12 14.70
N ALA A 27 -61.11 -0.45 13.42
CA ALA A 27 -62.15 -0.34 12.40
C ALA A 27 -62.01 -1.53 11.44
N GLU A 28 -63.15 -2.13 11.12
CA GLU A 28 -63.33 -3.49 10.60
C GLU A 28 -62.81 -3.70 9.16
N MET A 29 -62.39 -4.93 8.89
CA MET A 29 -61.90 -5.43 7.61
C MET A 29 -63.04 -5.66 6.60
N PRO A 30 -62.80 -5.43 5.30
CA PRO A 30 -63.34 -6.28 4.24
C PRO A 30 -62.37 -7.45 3.93
N THR A 31 -63.00 -8.58 3.63
CA THR A 31 -62.48 -9.93 3.38
C THR A 31 -61.39 -10.05 2.31
N PRO A 32 -60.46 -11.02 2.45
CA PRO A 32 -59.41 -11.27 1.47
C PRO A 32 -59.91 -12.20 0.35
N THR A 33 -59.91 -11.70 -0.89
CA THR A 33 -59.88 -12.54 -2.09
C THR A 33 -58.68 -12.12 -2.92
N ASP A 34 -58.02 -13.13 -3.46
CA ASP A 34 -56.76 -13.10 -4.23
C ASP A 34 -55.48 -12.95 -3.41
N ASN A 35 -55.09 -14.08 -2.81
CA ASN A 35 -53.70 -14.36 -2.48
C ASN A 35 -52.88 -14.35 -3.78
N VAL A 36 -52.33 -13.21 -4.17
CA VAL A 36 -51.09 -13.21 -4.94
C VAL A 36 -50.04 -13.82 -4.01
N ALA A 37 -49.68 -15.07 -4.26
CA ALA A 37 -48.58 -15.72 -3.57
C ALA A 37 -47.30 -14.94 -3.87
N VAL A 38 -47.00 -13.94 -3.03
CA VAL A 38 -45.67 -13.38 -2.96
C VAL A 38 -44.82 -14.52 -2.43
N ASN A 39 -44.07 -15.14 -3.34
CA ASN A 39 -43.13 -16.19 -3.04
C ASN A 39 -42.02 -15.59 -2.19
N VAL A 40 -42.25 -15.49 -0.89
CA VAL A 40 -41.23 -15.08 0.08
C VAL A 40 -40.22 -16.23 0.08
N PRO A 41 -39.01 -16.03 -0.46
CA PRO A 41 -38.03 -17.09 -0.45
C PRO A 41 -37.82 -17.51 1.00
N GLU A 42 -37.91 -18.82 1.26
CA GLU A 42 -37.60 -19.35 2.59
C GLU A 42 -36.30 -18.73 3.07
N VAL A 43 -36.23 -18.44 4.37
CA VAL A 43 -35.05 -17.86 5.02
C VAL A 43 -33.77 -18.63 4.63
N SER A 44 -33.87 -19.94 4.39
CA SER A 44 -32.83 -20.83 3.85
C SER A 44 -32.24 -20.39 2.50
N THR A 45 -33.05 -19.81 1.63
CA THR A 45 -32.69 -19.36 0.27
C THR A 45 -31.97 -18.02 0.28
N LEU A 46 -32.35 -17.11 1.19
CA LEU A 46 -31.62 -15.86 1.41
C LEU A 46 -30.24 -16.13 2.01
N TYR A 47 -30.13 -17.06 2.97
CA TYR A 47 -28.83 -17.48 3.49
C TYR A 47 -27.92 -18.10 2.40
N ARG A 48 -28.47 -18.95 1.52
CA ARG A 48 -27.72 -19.48 0.37
C ARG A 48 -27.28 -18.39 -0.60
N PHE A 49 -28.09 -17.37 -0.83
CA PHE A 49 -27.72 -16.26 -1.72
C PHE A 49 -26.59 -15.41 -1.14
N PHE A 50 -26.64 -15.11 0.16
CA PHE A 50 -25.55 -14.41 0.86
C PHE A 50 -24.28 -15.27 0.95
N ASP A 51 -24.41 -16.58 1.18
CA ASP A 51 -23.27 -17.50 1.19
C ASP A 51 -22.64 -17.66 -0.20
N LEU A 52 -23.44 -17.72 -1.27
CA LEU A 52 -22.95 -17.76 -2.65
C LEU A 52 -22.28 -16.45 -3.07
N GLN A 53 -22.84 -15.29 -2.69
CA GLN A 53 -22.21 -13.99 -2.92
C GLN A 53 -20.91 -13.84 -2.11
N ARG A 54 -20.89 -14.32 -0.86
CA ARG A 54 -19.70 -14.34 0.00
C ARG A 54 -18.64 -15.30 -0.54
N GLN A 55 -19.02 -16.49 -1.00
CA GLN A 55 -18.13 -17.43 -1.65
C GLN A 55 -17.61 -16.86 -2.96
N ALA A 56 -18.45 -16.29 -3.83
CA ALA A 56 -17.99 -15.65 -5.06
C ALA A 56 -17.01 -14.47 -4.81
N THR A 57 -17.22 -13.71 -3.74
CA THR A 57 -16.32 -12.60 -3.35
C THR A 57 -15.03 -13.13 -2.70
N LEU A 58 -15.09 -14.22 -1.93
CA LEU A 58 -13.91 -14.89 -1.38
C LEU A 58 -13.09 -15.58 -2.47
N THR A 59 -13.72 -16.17 -3.49
CA THR A 59 -13.04 -16.77 -4.64
C THR A 59 -12.46 -15.69 -5.57
N ALA A 60 -13.10 -14.52 -5.70
CA ALA A 60 -12.57 -13.40 -6.48
C ALA A 60 -11.41 -12.65 -5.78
N LEU A 61 -11.28 -12.77 -4.45
CA LEU A 61 -10.17 -12.20 -3.66
C LEU A 61 -9.02 -13.18 -3.43
N GLN A 62 -9.17 -14.44 -3.83
CA GLN A 62 -8.08 -15.41 -3.87
C GLN A 62 -7.39 -15.36 -5.22
N THR A 63 -6.73 -14.23 -5.51
CA THR A 63 -5.54 -14.31 -6.34
C THR A 63 -4.62 -15.28 -5.62
N GLU A 64 -4.29 -16.44 -6.22
CA GLU A 64 -3.40 -17.43 -5.63
C GLU A 64 -2.02 -16.79 -5.39
N HIS A 65 -1.87 -16.10 -4.27
CA HIS A 65 -0.61 -15.55 -3.82
C HIS A 65 0.22 -16.74 -3.35
N LEU A 66 1.11 -17.20 -4.22
CA LEU A 66 2.15 -18.16 -3.86
C LEU A 66 2.81 -17.68 -2.57
N PRO A 67 3.06 -18.58 -1.61
CA PRO A 67 3.67 -18.20 -0.34
C PRO A 67 5.02 -17.54 -0.59
N ASP A 68 5.24 -16.41 0.08
CA ASP A 68 6.47 -15.64 -0.02
C ASP A 68 7.68 -16.51 0.34
N LYS A 69 8.64 -16.61 -0.58
CA LYS A 69 9.86 -17.40 -0.39
C LYS A 69 10.92 -16.56 0.32
N VAL A 70 10.96 -16.67 1.65
CA VAL A 70 11.98 -15.99 2.46
C VAL A 70 13.34 -16.75 2.42
N GLY A 71 13.37 -18.01 1.96
CA GLY A 71 14.58 -18.83 1.72
C GLY A 71 14.93 -18.99 0.22
N GLY A 72 16.20 -19.23 -0.13
CA GLY A 72 16.62 -19.44 -1.53
C GLY A 72 17.92 -18.73 -1.97
N PRO A 73 18.37 -18.94 -3.22
CA PRO A 73 19.58 -18.32 -3.78
C PRO A 73 19.37 -16.83 -4.13
N LYS A 74 20.49 -16.12 -4.37
CA LYS A 74 20.44 -14.76 -4.97
C LYS A 74 19.80 -14.84 -6.36
N THR A 75 19.08 -13.80 -6.75
CA THR A 75 18.48 -13.70 -8.08
C THR A 75 19.13 -12.59 -8.91
N THR A 76 18.80 -12.51 -10.20
CA THR A 76 19.31 -11.48 -11.12
C THR A 76 18.19 -10.64 -11.75
N GLY A 77 16.95 -10.78 -11.28
CA GLY A 77 15.77 -10.18 -11.92
C GLY A 77 15.75 -8.65 -11.93
N MET A 78 16.56 -8.00 -11.09
CA MET A 78 16.70 -6.54 -11.09
C MET A 78 17.79 -6.04 -12.04
N VAL A 79 18.72 -6.90 -12.49
CA VAL A 79 19.88 -6.47 -13.30
C VAL A 79 19.40 -5.83 -14.61
N GLY A 80 19.90 -4.64 -14.92
CA GLY A 80 19.54 -3.87 -16.11
C GLY A 80 18.26 -3.04 -15.96
N ARG A 81 17.60 -3.07 -14.79
CA ARG A 81 16.38 -2.28 -14.55
C ARG A 81 16.70 -0.96 -13.86
N THR A 82 15.98 0.07 -14.27
CA THR A 82 15.96 1.37 -13.61
C THR A 82 14.53 1.75 -13.27
N PHE A 83 14.35 2.31 -12.08
CA PHE A 83 13.06 2.77 -11.57
C PHE A 83 13.14 4.23 -11.20
N GLU A 84 12.10 4.96 -11.57
CA GLU A 84 11.86 6.30 -11.07
C GLU A 84 10.61 6.34 -10.21
N TYR A 85 10.75 6.90 -9.02
CA TYR A 85 9.67 7.00 -8.06
C TYR A 85 9.87 8.21 -7.15
N GLN A 86 8.81 8.59 -6.46
CA GLN A 86 8.86 9.65 -5.46
C GLN A 86 8.06 9.20 -4.25
N TYR A 87 8.70 9.19 -3.09
CA TYR A 87 8.07 8.94 -1.81
C TYR A 87 7.06 10.05 -1.45
N SER A 88 6.12 9.74 -0.55
CA SER A 88 5.07 10.67 -0.15
C SER A 88 5.64 12.01 0.35
N THR A 89 6.78 11.92 1.03
CA THR A 89 7.60 13.07 1.43
C THR A 89 9.02 12.87 0.91
N GLY A 90 9.46 13.71 -0.03
CA GLY A 90 10.86 13.72 -0.44
C GLY A 90 11.12 14.04 -1.90
N PRO A 91 12.39 13.99 -2.30
CA PRO A 91 12.80 14.21 -3.67
C PRO A 91 12.37 13.06 -4.58
N ARG A 92 12.44 13.30 -5.90
CA ARG A 92 12.37 12.24 -6.91
C ARG A 92 13.64 11.40 -6.82
N TYR A 93 13.47 10.09 -6.86
CA TYR A 93 14.57 9.13 -6.86
C TYR A 93 14.60 8.40 -8.19
N ARG A 94 15.80 8.24 -8.73
CA ARG A 94 16.11 7.27 -9.79
C ARG A 94 17.07 6.24 -9.21
N ILE A 95 16.70 4.96 -9.28
CA ILE A 95 17.55 3.83 -8.89
C ILE A 95 17.77 2.90 -10.07
N SER A 96 18.99 2.44 -10.26
CA SER A 96 19.38 1.52 -11.33
C SER A 96 20.21 0.37 -10.78
N PHE A 97 20.11 -0.80 -11.40
CA PHE A 97 20.78 -2.01 -10.93
C PHE A 97 21.66 -2.62 -12.01
N SER A 98 22.92 -2.87 -11.65
CA SER A 98 23.82 -3.73 -12.43
C SER A 98 23.98 -5.08 -11.78
N LYS A 99 24.92 -5.88 -12.28
CA LYS A 99 25.22 -7.20 -11.72
C LYS A 99 25.69 -7.13 -10.27
N GLU A 100 26.36 -6.04 -9.89
CA GLU A 100 27.05 -5.94 -8.60
C GLU A 100 26.61 -4.72 -7.77
N LEU A 101 26.16 -3.64 -8.44
CA LEU A 101 25.93 -2.36 -7.81
C LEU A 101 24.48 -1.89 -8.01
N ALA A 102 23.94 -1.27 -6.97
CA ALA A 102 22.76 -0.44 -7.04
C ALA A 102 23.22 1.01 -7.07
N TYR A 103 22.73 1.75 -8.05
CA TYR A 103 23.02 3.15 -8.26
C TYR A 103 21.79 3.97 -7.96
N PHE A 104 21.91 5.03 -7.18
CA PHE A 104 20.78 5.91 -6.93
C PHE A 104 21.20 7.36 -6.86
N THR A 105 20.30 8.21 -7.33
CA THR A 105 20.48 9.66 -7.28
C THR A 105 20.20 10.17 -5.87
N ILE A 106 21.03 11.08 -5.41
CA ILE A 106 20.84 11.80 -4.15
C ILE A 106 20.84 13.30 -4.42
N PRO A 107 20.24 14.12 -3.53
CA PRO A 107 20.53 15.55 -3.51
C PRO A 107 22.05 15.76 -3.49
N PRO A 108 22.58 16.79 -4.19
CA PRO A 108 24.01 17.03 -4.24
C PRO A 108 24.61 17.07 -2.83
N LEU A 109 25.60 16.22 -2.57
CA LEU A 109 26.37 16.26 -1.34
C LEU A 109 27.33 17.47 -1.36
N PRO A 110 27.87 17.90 -0.21
CA PRO A 110 28.85 18.98 -0.14
C PRO A 110 30.09 18.76 -1.01
N ASP A 111 30.40 17.51 -1.36
CA ASP A 111 31.50 17.12 -2.25
C ASP A 111 31.13 17.11 -3.75
N GLY A 112 29.90 17.52 -4.09
CA GLY A 112 29.38 17.53 -5.46
C GLY A 112 28.85 16.19 -5.96
N THR A 113 28.87 15.14 -5.14
CA THR A 113 28.33 13.82 -5.51
C THR A 113 26.81 13.88 -5.67
N THR A 114 26.32 13.44 -6.83
CA THR A 114 24.89 13.39 -7.16
C THR A 114 24.37 11.96 -7.35
N VAL A 115 25.28 10.99 -7.46
CA VAL A 115 24.98 9.56 -7.64
C VAL A 115 25.85 8.75 -6.69
N LEU A 116 25.23 7.83 -5.96
CA LEU A 116 25.93 6.83 -5.15
C LEU A 116 25.79 5.45 -5.79
N ALA A 117 26.86 4.66 -5.74
CA ALA A 117 26.89 3.27 -6.15
C ALA A 117 27.25 2.39 -4.96
N LEU A 118 26.39 1.44 -4.60
CA LEU A 118 26.60 0.55 -3.45
C LEU A 118 26.41 -0.92 -3.83
N PRO A 119 27.26 -1.82 -3.31
CA PRO A 119 27.01 -3.25 -3.42
C PRO A 119 25.68 -3.60 -2.78
N TYR A 120 24.87 -4.37 -3.51
CA TYR A 120 23.53 -4.74 -3.06
C TYR A 120 23.32 -6.25 -3.12
N GLN A 121 22.25 -6.69 -2.47
CA GLN A 121 21.73 -8.03 -2.60
C GLN A 121 20.28 -7.96 -3.06
N GLN A 122 19.89 -8.90 -3.92
CA GLN A 122 18.51 -9.03 -4.38
C GLN A 122 18.01 -10.46 -4.26
N ARG A 123 16.70 -10.56 -4.07
CA ARG A 123 15.95 -11.80 -4.04
C ARG A 123 14.58 -11.59 -4.62
N GLU A 124 14.15 -12.52 -5.46
CA GLU A 124 12.75 -12.64 -5.84
C GLU A 124 12.02 -13.41 -4.74
N ILE A 125 11.06 -12.75 -4.08
CA ILE A 125 10.24 -13.35 -3.01
C ILE A 125 9.13 -14.20 -3.64
N ARG A 126 8.53 -13.69 -4.70
CA ARG A 126 7.54 -14.34 -5.58
C ARG A 126 7.60 -13.67 -6.95
N PRO A 127 6.97 -14.22 -8.00
CA PRO A 127 7.00 -13.62 -9.33
C PRO A 127 6.70 -12.12 -9.28
N ASN A 128 7.56 -11.30 -9.88
CA ASN A 128 7.43 -9.84 -9.93
C ASN A 128 7.57 -9.09 -8.59
N LEU A 129 7.92 -9.77 -7.49
CA LEU A 129 8.17 -9.15 -6.19
C LEU A 129 9.60 -9.40 -5.73
N PHE A 130 10.38 -8.32 -5.62
CA PHE A 130 11.81 -8.39 -5.32
C PHE A 130 12.13 -7.66 -4.03
N LEU A 131 12.83 -8.32 -3.11
CA LEU A 131 13.52 -7.67 -2.00
C LEU A 131 14.93 -7.32 -2.43
N VAL A 132 15.28 -6.06 -2.28
CA VAL A 132 16.62 -5.52 -2.52
C VAL A 132 17.10 -4.83 -1.27
N HIS A 133 18.34 -5.08 -0.86
CA HIS A 133 18.91 -4.38 0.28
C HIS A 133 20.41 -4.13 0.15
N TRP A 134 20.89 -3.10 0.85
CA TRP A 134 22.30 -2.76 0.93
C TRP A 134 22.63 -2.06 2.25
N MET A 135 23.92 -2.06 2.59
CA MET A 135 24.46 -1.32 3.73
C MET A 135 25.12 -0.04 3.23
N GLY A 136 24.87 1.07 3.92
CA GLY A 136 25.63 2.29 3.73
C GLY A 136 27.11 2.11 4.14
N PRO A 137 28.04 2.93 3.60
CA PRO A 137 29.44 2.91 3.99
C PRO A 137 29.61 3.01 5.51
N GLY A 138 30.59 2.28 6.06
CA GLY A 138 30.81 2.22 7.51
C GLY A 138 29.69 1.55 8.32
N ARG A 139 28.74 0.86 7.66
CA ARG A 139 27.56 0.22 8.29
C ARG A 139 26.67 1.20 9.04
N GLN A 140 26.69 2.46 8.65
CA GLN A 140 25.96 3.51 9.34
C GLN A 140 24.49 3.57 8.92
N GLY A 141 24.12 2.95 7.79
CA GLY A 141 22.74 2.81 7.38
C GLY A 141 22.47 1.45 6.76
N HIS A 142 21.19 1.09 6.72
CA HIS A 142 20.70 -0.10 6.05
C HIS A 142 19.43 0.28 5.30
N VAL A 143 19.37 -0.05 4.01
CA VAL A 143 18.19 0.17 3.18
C VAL A 143 17.69 -1.17 2.71
N ALA A 144 16.40 -1.42 2.91
CA ALA A 144 15.66 -2.55 2.37
C ALA A 144 14.46 -2.01 1.58
N LEU A 145 14.39 -2.37 0.30
CA LEU A 145 13.33 -2.01 -0.62
C LEU A 145 12.62 -3.26 -1.12
N VAL A 146 11.30 -3.20 -1.20
CA VAL A 146 10.49 -4.22 -1.87
C VAL A 146 9.92 -3.62 -3.14
N PHE A 147 10.34 -4.13 -4.29
CA PHE A 147 9.84 -3.75 -5.61
C PHE A 147 8.75 -4.73 -6.03
N ASP A 148 7.52 -4.24 -6.14
CA ASP A 148 6.39 -4.98 -6.70
C ASP A 148 6.15 -4.46 -8.12
N LEU A 149 6.63 -5.22 -9.10
CA LEU A 149 6.60 -4.86 -10.51
C LEU A 149 5.22 -5.01 -11.12
N GLU A 150 4.41 -5.91 -10.57
CA GLU A 150 3.02 -6.11 -11.00
C GLU A 150 2.17 -4.92 -10.55
N GLN A 151 2.28 -4.51 -9.29
CA GLN A 151 1.55 -3.37 -8.74
C GLN A 151 2.22 -2.01 -8.98
N ARG A 152 3.36 -2.00 -9.68
CA ARG A 152 4.17 -0.82 -9.98
C ARG A 152 4.48 0.04 -8.75
N LYS A 153 4.93 -0.57 -7.65
CA LYS A 153 5.23 0.13 -6.40
C LYS A 153 6.55 -0.30 -5.77
N VAL A 154 7.11 0.58 -4.95
CA VAL A 154 8.21 0.28 -4.05
C VAL A 154 7.84 0.62 -2.62
N ASP A 155 8.08 -0.33 -1.73
CA ASP A 155 8.04 -0.14 -0.28
C ASP A 155 9.47 0.01 0.25
N CYS A 156 9.69 0.97 1.14
CA CYS A 156 10.99 1.30 1.69
C CYS A 156 11.00 1.14 3.21
N ALA A 157 12.06 0.52 3.70
CA ALA A 157 12.48 0.58 5.09
C ALA A 157 13.97 0.94 5.12
N ALA A 158 14.31 2.14 5.57
CA ALA A 158 15.69 2.61 5.63
C ALA A 158 16.03 3.14 7.03
N LEU A 159 17.14 2.64 7.58
CA LEU A 159 17.80 3.19 8.75
C LEU A 159 18.94 4.10 8.27
N MET A 160 18.86 5.39 8.61
CA MET A 160 19.86 6.37 8.22
C MET A 160 20.96 6.52 9.29
N PRO A 161 22.17 6.99 8.90
CA PRO A 161 23.27 7.24 9.83
C PRO A 161 22.89 7.99 11.10
N ALA A 162 23.54 7.60 12.19
CA ALA A 162 23.46 8.26 13.50
C ALA A 162 22.06 8.36 14.13
N GLY A 163 21.13 7.47 13.75
CA GLY A 163 19.77 7.46 14.31
C GLY A 163 18.97 8.73 13.97
N LEU A 164 19.38 9.44 12.92
CA LEU A 164 18.78 10.73 12.54
C LEU A 164 17.30 10.58 12.18
N TYR A 165 16.95 9.51 11.47
CA TYR A 165 15.57 9.09 11.24
C TYR A 165 15.50 7.68 10.64
N GLU A 166 14.35 7.04 10.82
CA GLU A 166 13.94 5.85 10.09
C GLU A 166 12.93 6.27 9.02
N LEU A 167 13.14 5.83 7.79
CA LEU A 167 12.20 6.04 6.70
C LEU A 167 11.40 4.75 6.48
N PHE A 168 10.09 4.85 6.66
CA PHE A 168 9.13 3.85 6.22
C PHE A 168 8.14 4.54 5.29
N ASP A 169 8.22 4.23 3.99
CA ASP A 169 7.34 4.87 3.01
C ASP A 169 7.09 3.97 1.80
N ARG A 170 6.08 4.34 1.02
CA ARG A 170 5.69 3.69 -0.23
C ARG A 170 5.66 4.71 -1.36
N ALA A 171 6.08 4.29 -2.54
CA ALA A 171 5.95 5.07 -3.77
C ALA A 171 5.44 4.21 -4.93
N GLU A 172 4.77 4.84 -5.89
CA GLU A 172 4.47 4.23 -7.18
C GLU A 172 5.59 4.54 -8.18
N PHE A 173 5.83 3.62 -9.11
CA PHE A 173 6.75 3.86 -10.22
C PHE A 173 6.12 4.83 -11.20
N ARG A 174 6.82 5.93 -11.42
CA ARG A 174 6.53 6.82 -12.55
C ARG A 174 6.96 6.14 -13.84
N GLU A 175 8.21 5.72 -13.89
CA GLU A 175 8.85 5.16 -15.08
C GLU A 175 9.70 3.94 -14.72
N VAL A 176 9.77 3.00 -15.66
CA VAL A 176 10.59 1.79 -15.58
C VAL A 176 11.34 1.66 -16.89
N TYR A 177 12.66 1.47 -16.80
CA TYR A 177 13.53 1.36 -17.96
C TYR A 177 14.35 0.07 -17.91
N GLU A 178 14.69 -0.46 -19.08
CA GLU A 178 15.57 -1.64 -19.25
C GLU A 178 16.93 -1.24 -19.84
N ASN A 179 17.56 -0.24 -19.23
CA ASN A 179 18.82 0.36 -19.70
C ASN A 179 19.95 0.35 -18.66
N GLY A 180 19.67 -0.19 -17.46
CA GLY A 180 20.64 -0.28 -16.36
C GLY A 180 21.31 1.07 -16.06
N GLU A 181 22.61 1.01 -15.75
CA GLU A 181 23.40 2.16 -15.29
C GLU A 181 23.33 3.37 -16.23
N SER A 182 23.11 3.13 -17.53
CA SER A 182 22.98 4.17 -18.54
C SER A 182 21.83 5.16 -18.26
N ALA A 183 20.81 4.74 -17.52
CA ALA A 183 19.66 5.58 -17.17
C ALA A 183 20.02 6.76 -16.25
N LEU A 184 21.11 6.63 -15.49
CA LEU A 184 21.54 7.67 -14.56
C LEU A 184 21.97 8.94 -15.28
N TYR A 185 22.34 8.82 -16.56
CA TYR A 185 22.82 9.92 -17.40
C TYR A 185 21.71 10.57 -18.24
N LEU A 186 20.48 10.05 -18.18
CA LEU A 186 19.34 10.70 -18.80
C LEU A 186 19.00 11.97 -18.03
N ALA A 187 18.62 13.04 -18.73
CA ALA A 187 18.12 14.24 -18.06
C ALA A 187 16.89 13.90 -17.21
N TYR A 188 16.67 14.66 -16.13
CA TYR A 188 15.37 14.68 -15.49
C TYR A 188 14.45 15.51 -16.38
N GLU A 189 13.49 14.85 -17.03
CA GLU A 189 12.37 15.51 -17.69
C GLU A 189 11.32 15.96 -16.65
#